data_AF-A0A1Q9JV06-F1
#
_entry.id   AF-A0A1Q9JV06-F1
#
_cell.length_a   1.000
_cell.length_b   1.000
_cell.length_c   1.000
_cell.angle_alpha   90.00
_cell.angle_beta   90.00
_cell.angle_gamma   90.00
#
_symmetry.space_group_name_H-M   'P 1'
#
loop_
_entity.id
_entity.type
_entity.pdbx_description
1 polymer ?
#
loop_
_entity_poly.entity_id
_entity_poly.type
_entity_poly.pdbx_seq_one_letter_code
_entity_poly.pdbx_strand_id
1 'polypeptide(L)'
;MSFTAEWADAQNLWEIRGYGKHDAVNYVRTFLGHDQVYVPMKEVLIFETIPDVYRANPFMKQAMDAIHYNHIEIIAYDDGKKGSLHKYQEILKNCGYSYIEKIALASEFGQRKCNFQFFKKMIATYNPKGNKYGMISNRMNFFAKINHLDFLLYKSPDVYPYRYYFGKKLKKTEQIFTNFINEQLFNGSIKESKGYHFGYAFEGILCYGFLRFIKNWKETNQIGNLYFTETSSTLCQAYANLYPDDDVEIIYIEQRTQRNMALTEYLQRNVQKYGMVVDFSIQDDLKEYLQNKVGKDVKVCNLKDFFGKKVSEKYYQDIHRAVEMARESSFYVEYYRQNLPVWKEEKEDLKSIRNRQEIQRGIFDFVWQFNTYIKGYVEDTAYGASFASFIGKVLHYAFDEVERSKPHLEPVQAIVQSKAAKDTYHIIKRFYQKMKRSA
;
A
#
# COMPACT_ATOMS: atom_id res chain seq x y z
N MET A 1 -16.73 4.85 40.89
CA MET A 1 -17.15 5.15 39.52
C MET A 1 -18.44 4.40 39.27
N SER A 2 -19.57 5.11 39.28
CA SER A 2 -20.88 4.54 38.97
C SER A 2 -21.04 4.49 37.45
N PHE A 3 -21.11 3.27 36.92
CA PHE A 3 -21.26 2.98 35.49
C PHE A 3 -22.73 2.79 35.17
N THR A 4 -23.30 3.69 34.38
CA THR A 4 -24.60 3.49 33.73
C THR A 4 -24.56 4.14 32.36
N ALA A 5 -24.08 3.40 31.37
CA ALA A 5 -24.54 3.56 30.00
C ALA A 5 -25.22 2.24 29.64
N GLU A 6 -26.41 2.04 30.22
CA GLU A 6 -27.28 0.96 29.78
C GLU A 6 -27.54 1.16 28.28
N TRP A 7 -27.24 0.13 27.50
CA TRP A 7 -27.70 0.01 26.14
C TRP A 7 -29.22 0.17 26.15
N ALA A 8 -29.74 1.28 25.62
CA ALA A 8 -31.17 1.47 25.51
C ALA A 8 -31.72 0.47 24.48
N ASP A 9 -32.56 -0.48 24.93
CA ASP A 9 -33.10 -1.60 24.14
C ASP A 9 -33.72 -1.20 22.78
N ALA A 10 -34.12 0.06 22.63
CA ALA A 10 -34.75 0.60 21.43
C ALA A 10 -33.78 1.16 20.36
N GLN A 11 -32.46 1.18 20.57
CA GLN A 11 -31.51 1.79 19.62
C GLN A 11 -30.84 0.77 18.68
N ASN A 12 -30.68 1.13 17.40
CA ASN A 12 -29.98 0.32 16.40
C ASN A 12 -28.47 0.29 16.67
N LEU A 13 -27.80 -0.82 16.36
CA LEU A 13 -26.33 -0.95 16.46
C LEU A 13 -25.57 0.04 15.55
N TRP A 14 -26.21 0.59 14.52
CA TRP A 14 -25.66 1.58 13.58
C TRP A 14 -26.72 2.57 13.13
N GLU A 15 -26.26 3.75 12.67
CA GLU A 15 -27.12 4.84 12.22
C GLU A 15 -26.79 5.21 10.77
N ILE A 16 -27.81 5.44 9.95
CA ILE A 16 -27.67 5.92 8.57
C ILE A 16 -28.08 7.39 8.56
N ARG A 17 -27.17 8.30 8.22
CA ARG A 17 -27.48 9.72 8.04
C ARG A 17 -27.27 10.12 6.58
N GLY A 18 -28.28 10.73 5.98
CA GLY A 18 -28.24 11.23 4.61
C GLY A 18 -28.07 12.75 4.57
N TYR A 19 -27.02 13.23 3.89
CA TYR A 19 -26.86 14.65 3.57
C TYR A 19 -27.05 14.84 2.06
N GLY A 20 -28.31 14.82 1.62
CA GLY A 20 -28.70 15.07 0.23
C GLY A 20 -29.15 13.83 -0.55
N LYS A 21 -29.76 14.08 -1.72
CA LYS A 21 -30.50 13.09 -2.53
C LYS A 21 -29.65 11.91 -3.06
N HIS A 22 -28.32 11.98 -2.95
CA HIS A 22 -27.36 10.99 -3.45
C HIS A 22 -26.27 10.56 -2.43
N ASP A 23 -26.27 11.10 -1.21
CA ASP A 23 -25.20 10.94 -0.21
C ASP A 23 -25.74 10.31 1.10
N ALA A 24 -26.27 9.09 0.99
CA ALA A 24 -26.53 8.27 2.17
C ALA A 24 -25.22 7.60 2.60
N VAL A 25 -24.67 7.98 3.76
CA VAL A 25 -23.46 7.37 4.34
C VAL A 25 -23.87 6.57 5.58
N ASN A 26 -23.50 5.29 5.61
CA ASN A 26 -23.68 4.46 6.80
C ASN A 26 -22.63 4.84 7.83
N TYR A 27 -23.01 4.97 9.10
CA TYR A 27 -22.06 5.21 10.19
C TYR A 27 -22.08 4.05 11.17
N VAL A 28 -20.91 3.63 11.63
CA VAL A 28 -20.81 2.81 12.85
C VAL A 28 -20.82 3.77 14.03
N ARG A 29 -21.79 3.57 14.93
CA ARG A 29 -21.86 4.28 16.20
C ARG A 29 -21.00 3.51 17.20
N THR A 30 -19.95 4.14 17.69
CA THR A 30 -19.06 3.54 18.68
C THR A 30 -18.97 4.44 19.91
N PHE A 31 -18.60 3.84 21.04
CA PHE A 31 -18.39 4.54 22.30
C PHE A 31 -16.92 4.40 22.67
N LEU A 32 -16.22 5.53 22.78
CA LEU A 32 -14.84 5.61 23.28
C LEU A 32 -14.89 6.32 24.63
N GLY A 33 -14.99 5.55 25.71
CA GLY A 33 -15.23 6.11 27.04
C GLY A 33 -16.64 6.70 27.17
N HIS A 34 -16.74 7.99 27.51
CA HIS A 34 -18.03 8.70 27.60
C HIS A 34 -18.49 9.31 26.27
N ASP A 35 -17.63 9.33 25.25
CA ASP A 35 -17.90 10.01 23.98
C ASP A 35 -18.46 9.07 22.92
N GLN A 36 -19.51 9.53 22.26
CA GLN A 36 -20.14 8.85 21.13
C GLN A 36 -19.47 9.31 19.82
N VAL A 37 -18.89 8.36 19.08
CA VAL A 37 -18.19 8.63 17.81
C VAL A 37 -18.91 7.96 16.65
N TYR A 38 -19.01 8.69 15.54
CA TYR A 38 -19.63 8.23 14.30
C TYR A 38 -18.55 8.07 13.22
N VAL A 39 -18.33 6.84 12.75
CA VAL A 39 -17.32 6.56 11.71
C VAL A 39 -18.00 6.40 10.34
N PRO A 40 -17.77 7.30 9.36
CA PRO A 40 -18.37 7.24 8.03
C PRO A 40 -17.86 6.07 7.19
N MET A 41 -18.76 5.17 6.76
CA MET A 41 -18.40 3.97 6.00
C MET A 41 -17.92 4.23 4.55
N LYS A 42 -18.19 5.40 3.96
CA LYS A 42 -17.73 5.71 2.59
C LYS A 42 -16.22 5.96 2.50
N GLU A 43 -15.57 6.16 3.64
CA GLU A 43 -14.14 6.48 3.76
C GLU A 43 -13.33 5.27 4.23
N VAL A 44 -13.98 4.12 4.47
CA VAL A 44 -13.40 2.93 5.06
C VAL A 44 -13.24 1.84 4.00
N LEU A 45 -12.02 1.71 3.48
CA LEU A 45 -11.63 0.65 2.54
C LEU A 45 -11.10 -0.57 3.31
N ILE A 46 -11.71 -1.75 3.12
CA ILE A 46 -11.51 -2.96 3.95
C ILE A 46 -10.86 -4.13 3.20
N PHE A 47 -9.54 -4.23 3.26
CA PHE A 47 -8.75 -5.16 2.45
C PHE A 47 -9.00 -6.64 2.77
N GLU A 48 -9.28 -7.43 1.73
CA GLU A 48 -9.04 -8.87 1.77
C GLU A 48 -7.55 -9.13 1.53
N THR A 49 -6.94 -9.63 2.58
CA THR A 49 -5.55 -10.08 2.68
C THR A 49 -5.17 -11.08 1.59
N ILE A 50 -3.94 -10.97 1.08
CA ILE A 50 -3.34 -11.97 0.17
C ILE A 50 -3.35 -13.34 0.87
N PRO A 51 -3.64 -14.44 0.16
CA PRO A 51 -3.44 -15.77 0.73
C PRO A 51 -2.07 -15.88 1.40
N ASP A 52 -2.06 -16.30 2.65
CA ASP A 52 -0.88 -16.47 3.51
C ASP A 52 -0.27 -15.19 4.12
N VAL A 53 -0.84 -14.00 3.86
CA VAL A 53 -0.45 -12.74 4.53
C VAL A 53 -1.69 -12.05 5.08
N TYR A 54 -2.19 -12.57 6.20
CA TYR A 54 -3.39 -12.06 6.84
C TYR A 54 -3.06 -10.91 7.80
N ARG A 55 -3.70 -9.76 7.57
CA ARG A 55 -3.63 -8.55 8.40
C ARG A 55 -5.03 -8.04 8.66
N ALA A 56 -5.26 -7.48 9.84
CA ALA A 56 -6.50 -6.78 10.09
C ALA A 56 -6.53 -5.49 9.28
N ASN A 57 -7.68 -5.23 8.66
CA ASN A 57 -7.98 -3.87 8.26
C ASN A 57 -8.00 -2.96 9.51
N PRO A 58 -7.29 -1.83 9.53
CA PRO A 58 -7.20 -0.98 10.72
C PRO A 58 -8.55 -0.49 11.27
N PHE A 59 -9.53 -0.18 10.41
CA PHE A 59 -10.87 0.23 10.88
C PHE A 59 -11.68 -0.94 11.38
N MET A 60 -11.66 -2.06 10.66
CA MET A 60 -12.33 -3.27 11.15
C MET A 60 -11.72 -3.67 12.50
N LYS A 61 -10.40 -3.49 12.67
CA LYS A 61 -9.73 -3.69 13.95
C LYS A 61 -10.29 -2.77 15.03
N GLN A 62 -10.32 -1.47 14.79
CA GLN A 62 -10.88 -0.50 15.74
C GLN A 62 -12.35 -0.78 16.05
N ALA A 63 -13.17 -1.12 15.05
CA ALA A 63 -14.57 -1.44 15.22
C ALA A 63 -14.75 -2.72 16.05
N MET A 64 -14.01 -3.78 15.76
CA MET A 64 -14.09 -5.04 16.50
C MET A 64 -13.54 -4.89 17.92
N ASP A 65 -12.48 -4.10 18.11
CA ASP A 65 -11.94 -3.78 19.42
C ASP A 65 -12.98 -3.03 20.26
N ALA A 66 -13.70 -2.08 19.66
CA ALA A 66 -14.79 -1.40 20.34
C ALA A 66 -15.96 -2.33 20.67
N ILE A 67 -16.37 -3.22 19.75
CA ILE A 67 -17.43 -4.21 20.00
C ILE A 67 -17.02 -5.14 21.15
N HIS A 68 -15.78 -5.64 21.13
CA HIS A 68 -15.23 -6.49 22.17
C HIS A 68 -15.12 -5.76 23.52
N TYR A 69 -14.66 -4.51 23.52
CA TYR A 69 -14.58 -3.66 24.71
C TYR A 69 -15.94 -3.45 25.36
N ASN A 70 -17.01 -3.37 24.56
CA ASN A 70 -18.39 -3.27 25.05
C ASN A 70 -19.00 -4.65 25.41
N HIS A 71 -18.18 -5.69 25.54
CA HIS A 71 -18.58 -7.06 25.90
C HIS A 71 -19.66 -7.68 25.01
N ILE A 72 -19.72 -7.25 23.74
CA ILE A 72 -20.59 -7.85 22.74
C ILE A 72 -19.88 -9.10 22.20
N GLU A 73 -20.55 -10.25 22.23
CA GLU A 73 -20.01 -11.50 21.72
C GLU A 73 -19.83 -11.44 20.19
N ILE A 74 -18.67 -11.87 19.71
CA ILE A 74 -18.31 -11.86 18.29
C ILE A 74 -18.18 -13.30 17.79
N ILE A 75 -18.87 -13.59 16.68
CA ILE A 75 -18.78 -14.88 15.97
C ILE A 75 -18.23 -14.59 14.57
N ALA A 76 -17.02 -15.07 14.28
CA ALA A 76 -16.47 -15.04 12.92
C ALA A 76 -17.07 -16.17 12.08
N TYR A 77 -17.30 -15.94 10.79
CA TYR A 77 -17.77 -16.98 9.87
C TYR A 77 -17.06 -16.93 8.52
N ASP A 78 -16.89 -18.08 7.88
CA ASP A 78 -16.30 -18.18 6.52
C ASP A 78 -16.76 -19.46 5.79
N ASP A 79 -16.63 -19.46 4.46
CA ASP A 79 -16.88 -20.64 3.62
C ASP A 79 -15.96 -21.84 3.95
N GLY A 80 -14.83 -21.62 4.65
CA GLY A 80 -13.90 -22.68 5.05
C GLY A 80 -12.78 -22.94 4.02
N LYS A 81 -12.52 -21.99 3.12
CA LYS A 81 -11.55 -22.16 2.03
C LYS A 81 -10.08 -22.05 2.46
N LYS A 82 -9.82 -21.53 3.66
CA LYS A 82 -8.46 -21.27 4.18
C LYS A 82 -7.90 -22.40 5.05
N GLY A 83 -8.60 -23.54 5.12
CA GLY A 83 -8.14 -24.74 5.83
C GLY A 83 -8.99 -25.08 7.06
N SER A 84 -8.34 -25.67 8.07
CA SER A 84 -8.99 -26.12 9.31
C SER A 84 -9.34 -24.96 10.24
N LEU A 85 -10.23 -25.20 11.21
CA LEU A 85 -10.58 -24.26 12.28
C LEU A 85 -9.35 -23.66 12.98
N HIS A 86 -8.37 -24.50 13.30
CA HIS A 86 -7.09 -24.06 13.90
C HIS A 86 -6.38 -23.03 13.03
N LYS A 87 -6.41 -23.18 11.70
CA LYS A 87 -5.80 -22.21 10.79
C LYS A 87 -6.50 -20.85 10.87
N TYR A 88 -7.82 -20.82 11.01
CA TYR A 88 -8.56 -19.57 11.20
C TYR A 88 -8.26 -18.91 12.54
N GLN A 89 -8.09 -19.69 13.61
CA GLN A 89 -7.68 -19.15 14.92
C GLN A 89 -6.30 -18.50 14.85
N GLU A 90 -5.34 -19.14 14.19
CA GLU A 90 -4.01 -18.58 13.94
C GLU A 90 -4.09 -17.27 13.15
N ILE A 91 -4.90 -17.25 12.08
CA ILE A 91 -5.13 -16.05 11.26
C ILE A 91 -5.70 -14.90 12.10
N LEU A 92 -6.76 -15.15 12.88
CA LEU A 92 -7.38 -14.13 13.72
C LEU A 92 -6.40 -13.60 14.77
N LYS A 93 -5.63 -14.48 15.41
CA LYS A 93 -4.58 -14.09 16.36
C LYS A 93 -3.52 -13.19 15.70
N ASN A 94 -3.04 -13.57 14.52
CA ASN A 94 -2.04 -12.78 13.78
C ASN A 94 -2.58 -11.42 13.33
N CYS A 95 -3.89 -11.33 13.08
CA CYS A 95 -4.58 -10.09 12.79
C CYS A 95 -4.90 -9.26 14.06
N GLY A 96 -4.55 -9.73 15.26
CA GLY A 96 -4.84 -9.05 16.53
C GLY A 96 -6.27 -9.24 17.05
N TYR A 97 -7.02 -10.19 16.50
CA TYR A 97 -8.38 -10.56 16.92
C TYR A 97 -8.37 -11.77 17.87
N SER A 98 -7.41 -11.83 18.80
CA SER A 98 -7.24 -12.98 19.69
C SER A 98 -8.43 -13.21 20.64
N TYR A 99 -9.30 -12.21 20.80
CA TYR A 99 -10.53 -12.27 21.57
C TYR A 99 -11.72 -12.92 20.84
N ILE A 100 -11.61 -13.21 19.54
CA ILE A 100 -12.70 -13.87 18.80
C ILE A 100 -12.55 -15.38 18.98
N GLU A 101 -13.32 -15.93 19.91
CA GLU A 101 -13.25 -17.36 20.27
C GLU A 101 -14.14 -18.24 19.38
N LYS A 102 -15.31 -17.72 18.97
CA LYS A 102 -16.29 -18.47 18.17
C LYS A 102 -16.05 -18.26 16.68
N ILE A 103 -15.78 -19.35 15.98
CA ILE A 103 -15.63 -19.37 14.53
C ILE A 103 -16.63 -20.39 13.98
N ALA A 104 -17.37 -20.01 12.94
CA ALA A 104 -18.39 -20.81 12.29
C ALA A 104 -17.98 -21.09 10.84
N LEU A 105 -17.52 -22.31 10.54
CA LEU A 105 -17.17 -22.70 9.18
C LEU A 105 -18.36 -23.38 8.51
N ALA A 106 -18.61 -23.07 7.23
CA ALA A 106 -19.75 -23.64 6.50
C ALA A 106 -19.81 -25.19 6.59
N SER A 107 -18.64 -25.84 6.52
CA SER A 107 -18.49 -27.29 6.62
C SER A 107 -18.97 -27.87 7.95
N GLU A 108 -18.80 -27.17 9.07
CA GLU A 108 -19.23 -27.61 10.41
C GLU A 108 -20.76 -27.71 10.51
N PHE A 109 -21.48 -26.97 9.66
CA PHE A 109 -22.94 -26.99 9.57
C PHE A 109 -23.46 -27.83 8.39
N GLY A 110 -22.58 -28.63 7.78
CA GLY A 110 -22.87 -29.45 6.61
C GLY A 110 -23.23 -28.62 5.37
N GLN A 111 -22.67 -27.43 5.24
CA GLN A 111 -22.86 -26.54 4.10
C GLN A 111 -21.55 -26.37 3.31
N ARG A 112 -21.67 -26.13 2.00
CA ARG A 112 -20.50 -25.86 1.14
C ARG A 112 -20.06 -24.39 1.13
N LYS A 113 -20.92 -23.49 1.62
CA LYS A 113 -20.73 -22.04 1.67
C LYS A 113 -21.68 -21.40 2.69
N CYS A 114 -21.40 -20.17 3.09
CA CYS A 114 -22.23 -19.35 3.98
C CYS A 114 -23.51 -18.88 3.26
N ASN A 115 -24.47 -19.79 3.08
CA ASN A 115 -25.79 -19.52 2.50
C ASN A 115 -26.84 -19.28 3.60
N PHE A 116 -28.09 -19.04 3.21
CA PHE A 116 -29.19 -18.83 4.16
C PHE A 116 -29.33 -19.98 5.19
N GLN A 117 -29.18 -21.23 4.75
CA GLN A 117 -29.31 -22.40 5.62
C GLN A 117 -28.16 -22.51 6.62
N PHE A 118 -26.95 -22.13 6.22
CA PHE A 118 -25.80 -21.99 7.13
C PHE A 118 -26.15 -21.04 8.27
N PHE A 119 -26.57 -19.81 7.98
CA PHE A 119 -26.87 -18.83 9.01
C PHE A 119 -28.01 -19.28 9.92
N LYS A 120 -29.07 -19.91 9.37
CA LYS A 120 -30.15 -20.47 10.17
C LYS A 120 -29.66 -21.50 11.19
N LYS A 121 -28.78 -22.42 10.77
CA LYS A 121 -28.20 -23.43 11.67
C LYS A 121 -27.23 -22.80 12.68
N MET A 122 -26.34 -21.92 12.22
CA MET A 122 -25.37 -21.22 13.07
C MET A 122 -26.05 -20.45 14.20
N ILE A 123 -27.10 -19.69 13.91
CA ILE A 123 -27.85 -18.94 14.92
C ILE A 123 -28.58 -19.87 15.88
N ALA A 124 -29.19 -20.96 15.40
CA ALA A 124 -29.83 -21.94 16.28
C ALA A 124 -28.82 -22.60 17.24
N THR A 125 -27.57 -22.77 16.83
CA THR A 125 -26.50 -23.33 17.66
C THR A 125 -25.89 -22.32 18.62
N TYR A 126 -25.54 -21.12 18.15
CA TYR A 126 -24.76 -20.16 18.94
C TYR A 126 -25.59 -19.10 19.65
N ASN A 127 -26.85 -18.90 19.27
CA ASN A 127 -27.78 -17.96 19.92
C ASN A 127 -29.14 -18.63 20.25
N PRO A 128 -29.16 -19.72 21.03
CA PRO A 128 -30.40 -20.44 21.33
C PRO A 128 -31.38 -19.63 22.20
N LYS A 129 -30.88 -18.60 22.90
CA LYS A 129 -31.67 -17.72 23.77
C LYS A 129 -32.37 -16.59 23.01
N GLY A 130 -32.05 -16.39 21.73
CA GLY A 130 -32.65 -15.34 20.91
C GLY A 130 -32.22 -13.92 21.29
N ASN A 131 -30.99 -13.75 21.79
CA ASN A 131 -30.43 -12.43 22.07
C ASN A 131 -30.41 -11.57 20.80
N LYS A 132 -30.51 -10.25 20.91
CA LYS A 132 -30.35 -9.33 19.77
C LYS A 132 -28.96 -9.53 19.16
N TYR A 133 -28.89 -9.63 17.84
CA TYR A 133 -27.64 -9.80 17.12
C TYR A 133 -27.63 -8.99 15.83
N GLY A 134 -26.45 -8.51 15.47
CA GLY A 134 -26.18 -7.87 14.19
C GLY A 134 -25.30 -8.73 13.30
N MET A 135 -25.19 -8.37 12.03
CA MET A 135 -24.30 -9.06 11.08
C MET A 135 -23.42 -8.04 10.35
N ILE A 136 -22.14 -8.35 10.23
CA ILE A 136 -21.14 -7.56 9.52
C ILE A 136 -20.61 -8.39 8.35
N SER A 137 -20.70 -7.87 7.12
CA SER A 137 -20.32 -8.61 5.91
C SER A 137 -19.83 -7.69 4.81
N ASN A 138 -18.92 -8.18 3.97
CA ASN A 138 -18.50 -7.48 2.75
C ASN A 138 -19.46 -7.69 1.55
N ARG A 139 -20.47 -8.55 1.72
CA ARG A 139 -21.47 -8.89 0.70
C ARG A 139 -22.87 -8.76 1.26
N MET A 140 -23.78 -8.28 0.43
CA MET A 140 -25.20 -8.28 0.74
C MET A 140 -25.65 -9.68 1.15
N ASN A 141 -26.26 -9.78 2.33
CA ASN A 141 -26.70 -11.05 2.88
C ASN A 141 -28.22 -11.12 2.92
N PHE A 142 -28.79 -12.07 2.16
CA PHE A 142 -30.22 -12.27 2.08
C PHE A 142 -30.84 -12.72 3.42
N PHE A 143 -30.08 -13.47 4.24
CA PHE A 143 -30.51 -13.87 5.57
C PHE A 143 -30.73 -12.65 6.47
N ALA A 144 -29.79 -11.70 6.47
CA ALA A 144 -29.91 -10.49 7.26
C ALA A 144 -31.10 -9.63 6.81
N LYS A 145 -31.32 -9.53 5.50
CA LYS A 145 -32.45 -8.79 4.93
C LYS A 145 -33.82 -9.37 5.31
N ILE A 146 -33.99 -10.70 5.18
CA ILE A 146 -35.26 -11.37 5.51
C ILE A 146 -35.57 -11.28 7.00
N ASN A 147 -34.56 -11.44 7.85
CA ASN A 147 -34.76 -11.46 9.30
C ASN A 147 -34.68 -10.06 9.93
N HIS A 148 -34.66 -8.99 9.12
CA HIS A 148 -34.59 -7.61 9.58
C HIS A 148 -33.48 -7.37 10.61
N LEU A 149 -32.33 -8.03 10.42
CA LEU A 149 -31.20 -7.87 11.31
C LEU A 149 -30.65 -6.45 11.18
N ASP A 150 -30.10 -5.94 12.28
CA ASP A 150 -29.07 -4.93 12.19
C ASP A 150 -28.00 -5.52 11.26
N PHE A 151 -27.89 -5.02 10.02
CA PHE A 151 -26.90 -5.45 9.02
C PHE A 151 -25.93 -4.33 8.62
N LEU A 152 -24.64 -4.56 8.85
CA LEU A 152 -23.54 -3.69 8.44
C LEU A 152 -22.89 -4.27 7.19
N LEU A 153 -23.30 -3.76 6.03
CA LEU A 153 -22.60 -4.01 4.78
C LEU A 153 -21.38 -3.09 4.70
N TYR A 154 -20.20 -3.67 4.80
CA TYR A 154 -18.97 -2.97 4.46
C TYR A 154 -18.53 -3.34 3.05
N LYS A 155 -17.66 -2.55 2.42
CA LYS A 155 -17.17 -2.86 1.08
C LYS A 155 -15.66 -3.05 1.12
N SER A 156 -15.21 -4.17 0.56
CA SER A 156 -13.79 -4.43 0.40
C SER A 156 -13.24 -3.66 -0.83
N PRO A 157 -11.97 -3.25 -0.84
CA PRO A 157 -11.30 -2.47 -1.88
C PRO A 157 -11.22 -3.18 -3.22
N ASP A 158 -11.28 -4.51 -3.22
CA ASP A 158 -11.48 -5.30 -4.44
C ASP A 158 -12.81 -4.96 -5.15
N VAL A 159 -13.80 -4.43 -4.41
CA VAL A 159 -15.08 -3.91 -4.93
C VAL A 159 -15.01 -2.41 -5.25
N TYR A 160 -13.98 -1.69 -4.80
CA TYR A 160 -13.69 -0.30 -5.14
C TYR A 160 -12.32 -0.19 -5.84
N PRO A 161 -12.21 -0.60 -7.11
CA PRO A 161 -10.94 -0.57 -7.86
C PRO A 161 -10.36 0.84 -8.14
N TYR A 162 -10.82 1.91 -7.48
CA TYR A 162 -10.71 3.29 -8.01
C TYR A 162 -9.59 4.16 -7.47
N ARG A 163 -8.57 3.62 -6.80
CA ARG A 163 -7.56 4.52 -6.25
C ARG A 163 -6.12 4.20 -6.66
N TYR A 164 -5.81 2.94 -7.00
CA TYR A 164 -4.57 2.59 -7.69
C TYR A 164 -4.76 1.27 -8.47
N TYR A 165 -4.73 1.31 -9.81
CA TYR A 165 -5.13 0.16 -10.65
C TYR A 165 -4.20 -0.07 -11.85
N PHE A 166 -3.35 -1.10 -11.77
CA PHE A 166 -2.46 -1.54 -12.86
C PHE A 166 -3.06 -2.56 -13.84
N GLY A 167 -4.40 -2.70 -13.89
CA GLY A 167 -5.07 -3.60 -14.82
C GLY A 167 -5.56 -4.93 -14.20
N LYS A 168 -6.20 -5.77 -15.05
CA LYS A 168 -6.91 -7.00 -14.62
C LYS A 168 -6.01 -8.23 -14.40
N LYS A 169 -4.76 -8.22 -14.90
CA LYS A 169 -3.86 -9.39 -14.91
C LYS A 169 -2.51 -9.03 -14.29
N LEU A 170 -2.51 -8.85 -12.99
CA LEU A 170 -1.32 -8.53 -12.21
C LEU A 170 -0.59 -9.80 -11.78
N LYS A 171 0.74 -9.78 -11.82
CA LYS A 171 1.58 -10.80 -11.17
C LYS A 171 1.43 -10.70 -9.65
N LYS A 172 1.82 -11.75 -8.93
CA LYS A 172 1.75 -11.82 -7.46
C LYS A 172 2.38 -10.58 -6.80
N THR A 173 3.58 -10.16 -7.23
CA THR A 173 4.29 -8.98 -6.71
C THR A 173 3.56 -7.66 -6.99
N GLU A 174 2.97 -7.52 -8.18
CA GLU A 174 2.19 -6.35 -8.58
C GLU A 174 0.87 -6.26 -7.78
N GLN A 175 0.24 -7.40 -7.48
CA GLN A 175 -0.95 -7.47 -6.62
C GLN A 175 -0.64 -7.06 -5.18
N ILE A 176 0.46 -7.55 -4.62
CA ILE A 176 0.90 -7.20 -3.25
C ILE A 176 1.09 -5.71 -3.11
N PHE A 177 1.83 -5.12 -4.06
CA PHE A 177 2.07 -3.69 -4.07
C PHE A 177 0.76 -2.91 -4.22
N THR A 178 -0.10 -3.30 -5.16
CA THR A 178 -1.39 -2.63 -5.38
C THR A 178 -2.27 -2.70 -4.14
N ASN A 179 -2.34 -3.87 -3.50
CA ASN A 179 -3.08 -4.03 -2.25
C ASN A 179 -2.48 -3.13 -1.17
N PHE A 180 -1.16 -3.23 -0.92
CA PHE A 180 -0.45 -2.41 0.06
C PHE A 180 -0.71 -0.91 -0.09
N ILE A 181 -0.53 -0.37 -1.29
CA ILE A 181 -0.78 1.05 -1.57
C ILE A 181 -2.20 1.41 -1.23
N ASN A 182 -3.15 0.58 -1.66
CA ASN A 182 -4.53 0.85 -1.37
C ASN A 182 -4.81 0.76 0.16
N GLU A 183 -4.18 -0.18 0.89
CA GLU A 183 -4.33 -0.32 2.35
C GLU A 183 -3.83 0.88 3.12
N GLN A 184 -2.70 1.42 2.71
CA GLN A 184 -2.04 2.46 3.47
C GLN A 184 -2.53 3.86 3.09
N LEU A 185 -2.74 4.15 1.80
CA LEU A 185 -3.15 5.49 1.36
C LEU A 185 -4.66 5.74 1.39
N PHE A 186 -5.46 4.68 1.32
CA PHE A 186 -6.91 4.84 1.18
C PHE A 186 -7.69 4.29 2.35
N ASN A 187 -7.01 4.08 3.48
CA ASN A 187 -7.65 3.86 4.75
C ASN A 187 -8.39 5.15 5.22
N GLY A 188 -7.94 6.35 4.88
CA GLY A 188 -8.63 7.59 5.32
C GLY A 188 -8.33 7.98 6.77
N SER A 189 -7.29 7.39 7.38
CA SER A 189 -6.82 7.76 8.73
C SER A 189 -5.90 8.98 8.73
N ILE A 190 -5.41 9.43 7.56
CA ILE A 190 -4.45 10.53 7.43
C ILE A 190 -4.91 11.49 6.33
N LYS A 191 -4.83 12.80 6.60
CA LYS A 191 -5.00 13.85 5.58
C LYS A 191 -3.65 14.14 4.93
N GLU A 192 -3.46 13.63 3.72
CA GLU A 192 -2.17 13.63 3.04
C GLU A 192 -2.10 14.69 1.93
N SER A 193 -0.91 15.23 1.67
CA SER A 193 -0.69 16.14 0.55
C SER A 193 -0.51 15.37 -0.77
N LYS A 194 -0.67 16.07 -1.90
CA LYS A 194 -0.38 15.48 -3.22
C LYS A 194 1.09 15.04 -3.35
N GLY A 195 2.01 15.78 -2.74
CA GLY A 195 3.43 15.42 -2.70
C GLY A 195 3.66 14.12 -1.95
N TYR A 196 3.05 13.98 -0.77
CA TYR A 196 3.10 12.75 0.00
C TYR A 196 2.56 11.55 -0.77
N HIS A 197 1.39 11.67 -1.39
CA HIS A 197 0.84 10.61 -2.24
C HIS A 197 1.79 10.23 -3.36
N PHE A 198 2.45 11.21 -3.97
CA PHE A 198 3.37 10.95 -5.05
C PHE A 198 4.59 10.14 -4.57
N GLY A 199 5.24 10.62 -3.51
CA GLY A 199 6.37 9.97 -2.89
C GLY A 199 6.04 8.56 -2.39
N TYR A 200 4.86 8.39 -1.77
CA TYR A 200 4.44 7.12 -1.22
C TYR A 200 4.07 6.11 -2.31
N ALA A 201 3.22 6.51 -3.27
CA ALA A 201 2.66 5.56 -4.22
C ALA A 201 3.59 5.24 -5.39
N PHE A 202 4.42 6.18 -5.83
CA PHE A 202 5.22 6.03 -7.06
C PHE A 202 6.72 5.97 -6.79
N GLU A 203 7.27 6.92 -6.04
CA GLU A 203 8.73 6.98 -5.82
C GLU A 203 9.22 6.02 -4.72
N GLY A 204 8.36 5.69 -3.76
CA GLY A 204 8.68 4.78 -2.68
C GLY A 204 9.08 3.39 -3.19
N ILE A 205 8.37 2.86 -4.19
CA ILE A 205 8.70 1.54 -4.78
C ILE A 205 9.99 1.58 -5.60
N LEU A 206 10.29 2.71 -6.26
CA LEU A 206 11.57 2.94 -6.94
C LEU A 206 12.71 2.91 -5.93
N CYS A 207 12.59 3.70 -4.86
CA CYS A 207 13.60 3.77 -3.80
C CYS A 207 13.77 2.40 -3.14
N TYR A 208 12.67 1.76 -2.71
CA TYR A 208 12.70 0.44 -2.10
C TYR A 208 13.41 -0.60 -2.99
N GLY A 209 13.06 -0.65 -4.28
CA GLY A 209 13.68 -1.58 -5.23
C GLY A 209 15.17 -1.34 -5.41
N PHE A 210 15.58 -0.07 -5.50
CA PHE A 210 16.99 0.28 -5.65
C PHE A 210 17.81 0.01 -4.39
N LEU A 211 17.26 0.28 -3.20
CA LEU A 211 17.91 -0.03 -1.91
C LEU A 211 18.13 -1.55 -1.75
N ARG A 212 17.17 -2.38 -2.18
CA ARG A 212 17.32 -3.83 -2.21
C ARG A 212 18.39 -4.29 -3.19
N PHE A 213 18.44 -3.68 -4.38
CA PHE A 213 19.49 -3.94 -5.36
C PHE A 213 20.89 -3.63 -4.79
N ILE A 214 21.05 -2.47 -4.15
CA ILE A 214 22.28 -2.05 -3.47
C ILE A 214 22.67 -3.04 -2.38
N LYS A 215 21.74 -3.45 -1.52
CA LYS A 215 21.97 -4.41 -0.43
C LYS A 215 22.44 -5.76 -0.98
N ASN A 216 21.73 -6.31 -1.96
CA ASN A 216 22.11 -7.57 -2.59
C ASN A 216 23.49 -7.48 -3.26
N TRP A 217 23.80 -6.35 -3.91
CA TRP A 217 25.10 -6.13 -4.53
C TRP A 217 26.23 -6.07 -3.49
N LYS A 218 26.00 -5.34 -2.39
CA LYS A 218 26.94 -5.23 -1.27
C LYS A 218 27.28 -6.61 -0.70
N GLU A 219 26.28 -7.44 -0.44
CA GLU A 219 26.45 -8.78 0.12
C GLU A 219 27.15 -9.72 -0.86
N THR A 220 26.72 -9.73 -2.13
CA THR A 220 27.29 -10.61 -3.16
C THR A 220 28.76 -10.30 -3.43
N ASN A 221 29.16 -9.03 -3.35
CA ASN A 221 30.51 -8.57 -3.69
C ASN A 221 31.37 -8.25 -2.45
N GLN A 222 30.90 -8.58 -1.25
CA GLN A 222 31.62 -8.35 0.02
C GLN A 222 32.07 -6.88 0.19
N ILE A 223 31.20 -5.95 -0.19
CA ILE A 223 31.48 -4.51 -0.10
C ILE A 223 31.45 -4.09 1.37
N GLY A 224 32.47 -3.39 1.83
CA GLY A 224 32.57 -2.87 3.21
C GLY A 224 31.65 -1.68 3.43
N ASN A 225 31.90 -0.59 2.72
CA ASN A 225 31.25 0.71 2.96
C ASN A 225 30.44 1.16 1.74
N LEU A 226 29.32 1.85 2.00
CA LEU A 226 28.50 2.47 0.96
C LEU A 226 28.61 3.98 1.02
N TYR A 227 28.87 4.61 -0.13
CA TYR A 227 29.01 6.05 -0.27
C TYR A 227 27.89 6.56 -1.17
N PHE A 228 26.92 7.27 -0.61
CA PHE A 228 25.82 7.87 -1.36
C PHE A 228 26.22 9.27 -1.83
N THR A 229 25.97 9.61 -3.09
CA THR A 229 26.09 11.01 -3.51
C THR A 229 25.11 11.89 -2.74
N GLU A 230 25.43 13.17 -2.58
CA GLU A 230 24.55 14.14 -1.91
C GLU A 230 23.14 14.20 -2.52
N THR A 231 23.05 14.07 -3.84
CA THR A 231 21.77 13.96 -4.58
C THR A 231 20.97 12.70 -4.25
N SER A 232 21.57 11.76 -3.51
CA SER A 232 21.00 10.50 -3.04
C SER A 232 20.77 10.50 -1.52
N SER A 233 20.78 11.67 -0.86
CA SER A 233 20.61 11.81 0.60
C SER A 233 19.36 11.11 1.14
N THR A 234 18.21 11.27 0.47
CA THR A 234 16.95 10.58 0.80
C THR A 234 17.13 9.06 0.83
N LEU A 235 17.86 8.50 -0.14
CA LEU A 235 18.13 7.07 -0.17
C LEU A 235 19.10 6.64 0.91
N CYS A 236 20.13 7.44 1.20
CA CYS A 236 21.08 7.14 2.27
C CYS A 236 20.35 7.00 3.61
N GLN A 237 19.50 7.97 3.93
CA GLN A 237 18.67 7.95 5.15
C GLN A 237 17.73 6.73 5.17
N ALA A 238 17.09 6.42 4.03
CA ALA A 238 16.18 5.28 3.94
C ALA A 238 16.93 3.94 4.06
N TYR A 239 18.15 3.87 3.50
CA TYR A 239 19.03 2.70 3.60
C TYR A 239 19.44 2.45 5.06
N ALA A 240 19.95 3.48 5.73
CA ALA A 240 20.39 3.39 7.14
C ALA A 240 19.25 2.91 8.06
N ASN A 241 18.02 3.36 7.80
CA ASN A 241 16.84 2.91 8.55
C ASN A 241 16.47 1.46 8.27
N LEU A 242 16.65 0.97 7.04
CA LEU A 242 16.36 -0.42 6.68
C LEU A 242 17.46 -1.39 7.14
N TYR A 243 18.72 -0.96 7.12
CA TYR A 243 19.91 -1.76 7.38
C TYR A 243 20.84 -1.02 8.35
N PRO A 244 20.48 -0.94 9.64
CA PRO A 244 21.22 -0.15 10.63
C PRO A 244 22.64 -0.67 10.91
N ASP A 245 22.93 -1.92 10.55
CA ASP A 245 24.24 -2.55 10.75
C ASP A 245 25.24 -2.26 9.61
N ASP A 246 24.79 -1.62 8.52
CA ASP A 246 25.65 -1.30 7.37
C ASP A 246 26.24 0.11 7.49
N ASP A 247 27.55 0.23 7.27
CA ASP A 247 28.23 1.52 7.22
C ASP A 247 27.89 2.30 5.93
N VAL A 248 27.28 3.47 6.12
CA VAL A 248 26.91 4.39 5.03
C VAL A 248 27.47 5.79 5.27
N GLU A 249 27.89 6.45 4.20
CA GLU A 249 28.40 7.83 4.22
C GLU A 249 27.85 8.62 3.03
N ILE A 250 27.68 9.94 3.20
CA ILE A 250 27.33 10.84 2.10
C ILE A 250 28.60 11.51 1.56
N ILE A 251 28.82 11.42 0.25
CA ILE A 251 29.87 12.15 -0.46
C ILE A 251 29.27 13.35 -1.19
N TYR A 252 29.88 14.51 -0.97
CA TYR A 252 29.33 15.80 -1.39
C TYR A 252 29.82 16.21 -2.78
N ILE A 253 29.14 15.76 -3.82
CA ILE A 253 29.64 15.89 -5.20
C ILE A 253 28.56 16.49 -6.08
N GLU A 254 28.95 17.55 -6.78
CA GLU A 254 28.09 18.32 -7.66
C GLU A 254 28.70 18.46 -9.05
N GLN A 255 27.87 18.54 -10.09
CA GLN A 255 28.37 18.59 -11.49
C GLN A 255 29.34 19.77 -11.69
N ARG A 256 29.06 20.92 -11.07
CA ARG A 256 29.91 22.12 -11.11
C ARG A 256 31.29 21.94 -10.44
N THR A 257 31.39 21.00 -9.50
CA THR A 257 32.62 20.75 -8.73
C THR A 257 33.53 19.69 -9.35
N GLN A 258 33.09 19.01 -10.41
CA GLN A 258 33.82 17.90 -11.03
C GLN A 258 35.25 18.25 -11.48
N ARG A 259 35.51 19.53 -11.81
CA ARG A 259 36.84 20.01 -12.21
C ARG A 259 37.73 20.43 -11.04
N ASN A 260 37.24 20.39 -9.79
CA ASN A 260 37.99 20.81 -8.62
C ASN A 260 39.01 19.73 -8.21
N MET A 261 40.29 20.09 -8.15
CA MET A 261 41.36 19.15 -7.77
C MET A 261 41.25 18.68 -6.31
N ALA A 262 40.80 19.55 -5.39
CA ALA A 262 40.60 19.19 -3.99
C ALA A 262 39.44 18.20 -3.79
N LEU A 263 38.44 18.19 -4.69
CA LEU A 263 37.44 17.12 -4.73
C LEU A 263 38.08 15.78 -5.11
N THR A 264 38.97 15.75 -6.11
CA THR A 264 39.64 14.51 -6.51
C THR A 264 40.46 13.93 -5.35
N GLU A 265 41.19 14.77 -4.63
CA GLU A 265 41.95 14.38 -3.45
C GLU A 265 41.03 13.88 -2.31
N TYR A 266 39.90 14.56 -2.07
CA TYR A 266 38.86 14.11 -1.14
C TYR A 266 38.36 12.70 -1.48
N LEU A 267 38.01 12.43 -2.74
CA LEU A 267 37.47 11.13 -3.15
C LEU A 267 38.49 10.00 -2.99
N GLN A 268 39.75 10.25 -3.35
CA GLN A 268 40.81 9.25 -3.23
C GLN A 268 41.18 8.92 -1.78
N ARG A 269 40.96 9.86 -0.85
CA ARG A 269 41.25 9.65 0.57
C ARG A 269 40.09 9.04 1.34
N ASN A 270 38.87 9.47 1.07
CA ASN A 270 37.70 9.07 1.87
C ASN A 270 36.99 7.83 1.33
N VAL A 271 37.05 7.58 0.01
CA VAL A 271 36.42 6.38 -0.56
C VAL A 271 37.36 5.19 -0.42
N GLN A 272 37.05 4.32 0.53
CA GLN A 272 37.87 3.16 0.87
C GLN A 272 37.86 2.08 -0.22
N LYS A 273 38.92 1.28 -0.24
CA LYS A 273 39.04 0.09 -1.09
C LYS A 273 37.91 -0.90 -0.80
N TYR A 274 37.37 -1.56 -1.83
CA TYR A 274 36.20 -2.44 -1.73
C TYR A 274 34.92 -1.73 -1.25
N GLY A 275 34.85 -0.41 -1.44
CA GLY A 275 33.63 0.38 -1.25
C GLY A 275 32.75 0.41 -2.51
N MET A 276 31.50 0.84 -2.34
CA MET A 276 30.60 1.12 -3.46
C MET A 276 30.04 2.54 -3.35
N VAL A 277 30.13 3.28 -4.45
CA VAL A 277 29.48 4.59 -4.61
C VAL A 277 28.12 4.40 -5.26
N VAL A 278 27.10 4.95 -4.63
CA VAL A 278 25.70 4.92 -5.07
C VAL A 278 25.32 6.29 -5.61
N ASP A 279 24.99 6.33 -6.89
CA ASP A 279 24.45 7.50 -7.57
C ASP A 279 22.97 7.27 -7.93
N PHE A 280 22.08 8.05 -7.34
CA PHE A 280 20.65 8.00 -7.67
C PHE A 280 20.33 8.81 -8.93
N SER A 281 20.94 8.43 -10.04
CA SER A 281 20.68 9.01 -11.34
C SER A 281 20.51 7.91 -12.39
N ILE A 282 19.80 8.23 -13.48
CA ILE A 282 19.70 7.34 -14.65
C ILE A 282 20.75 7.68 -15.73
N GLN A 283 21.41 8.84 -15.60
CA GLN A 283 22.46 9.29 -16.49
C GLN A 283 23.79 8.63 -16.09
N ASP A 284 24.66 8.41 -17.07
CA ASP A 284 25.98 7.82 -16.80
C ASP A 284 27.07 8.88 -16.57
N ASP A 285 26.82 10.16 -16.86
CA ASP A 285 27.84 11.23 -16.81
C ASP A 285 28.56 11.31 -15.45
N LEU A 286 27.79 11.36 -14.36
CA LEU A 286 28.36 11.41 -13.01
C LEU A 286 29.00 10.07 -12.63
N LYS A 287 28.36 8.94 -13.00
CA LYS A 287 28.91 7.60 -12.75
C LYS A 287 30.26 7.39 -13.42
N GLU A 288 30.40 7.74 -14.71
CA GLU A 288 31.64 7.63 -15.47
C GLU A 288 32.71 8.54 -14.88
N TYR A 289 32.34 9.77 -14.51
CA TYR A 289 33.24 10.67 -13.80
C TYR A 289 33.74 10.05 -12.49
N LEU A 290 32.84 9.59 -11.62
CA LEU A 290 33.18 9.01 -10.33
C LEU A 290 34.05 7.77 -10.48
N GLN A 291 33.70 6.88 -11.41
CA GLN A 291 34.43 5.63 -11.65
C GLN A 291 35.88 5.89 -12.08
N ASN A 292 36.14 7.02 -12.76
CA ASN A 292 37.49 7.44 -13.15
C ASN A 292 38.27 8.14 -12.02
N LYS A 293 37.60 8.58 -10.95
CA LYS A 293 38.22 9.33 -9.83
C LYS A 293 38.44 8.49 -8.58
N VAL A 294 37.60 7.49 -8.35
CA VAL A 294 37.76 6.54 -7.24
C VAL A 294 38.77 5.45 -7.59
N GLY A 295 39.21 4.69 -6.59
CA GLY A 295 40.11 3.55 -6.80
C GLY A 295 39.52 2.47 -7.71
N LYS A 296 40.36 1.71 -8.42
CA LYS A 296 39.92 0.64 -9.34
C LYS A 296 39.07 -0.44 -8.66
N ASP A 297 39.27 -0.64 -7.37
CA ASP A 297 38.56 -1.62 -6.55
C ASP A 297 37.23 -1.07 -5.97
N VAL A 298 36.85 0.16 -6.33
CA VAL A 298 35.60 0.79 -5.93
C VAL A 298 34.63 0.71 -7.10
N LYS A 299 33.42 0.23 -6.81
CA LYS A 299 32.34 0.15 -7.80
C LYS A 299 31.47 1.40 -7.72
N VAL A 300 31.14 1.99 -8.87
CA VAL A 300 30.08 3.01 -8.95
C VAL A 300 28.83 2.40 -9.59
N CYS A 301 27.69 2.54 -8.93
CA CYS A 301 26.40 2.01 -9.35
C CYS A 301 25.36 3.12 -9.47
N ASN A 302 24.52 3.06 -10.51
CA ASN A 302 23.40 3.98 -10.72
C ASN A 302 22.09 3.25 -11.09
N LEU A 303 21.02 4.00 -11.36
CA LEU A 303 19.72 3.41 -11.70
C LEU A 303 19.75 2.63 -13.01
N LYS A 304 20.67 2.94 -13.93
CA LYS A 304 20.82 2.20 -15.17
C LYS A 304 21.31 0.77 -14.92
N ASP A 305 22.16 0.55 -13.92
CA ASP A 305 22.58 -0.79 -13.49
C ASP A 305 21.40 -1.59 -12.90
N PHE A 306 20.53 -0.92 -12.15
CA PHE A 306 19.34 -1.54 -11.56
C PHE A 306 18.28 -1.91 -12.60
N PHE A 307 17.93 -0.96 -13.48
CA PHE A 307 16.88 -1.16 -14.48
C PHE A 307 17.33 -2.05 -15.64
N GLY A 308 18.63 -2.02 -15.95
CA GLY A 308 19.18 -2.57 -17.17
C GLY A 308 18.74 -1.81 -18.42
N LYS A 309 19.50 -1.98 -19.50
CA LYS A 309 19.39 -1.19 -20.75
C LYS A 309 17.95 -1.03 -21.27
N LYS A 310 17.21 -2.14 -21.38
CA LYS A 310 15.87 -2.14 -21.99
C LYS A 310 14.86 -1.32 -21.18
N VAL A 311 14.90 -1.41 -19.85
CA VAL A 311 13.93 -0.71 -19.00
C VAL A 311 14.32 0.75 -18.83
N SER A 312 15.63 1.02 -18.68
CA SER A 312 16.15 2.39 -18.59
C SER A 312 15.86 3.20 -19.85
N GLU A 313 15.99 2.61 -21.04
CA GLU A 313 15.67 3.31 -22.30
C GLU A 313 14.16 3.55 -22.45
N LYS A 314 13.34 2.55 -22.09
CA LYS A 314 11.89 2.63 -22.26
C LYS A 314 11.24 3.70 -21.36
N TYR A 315 11.66 3.79 -20.11
CA TYR A 315 11.04 4.67 -19.11
C TYR A 315 11.97 5.80 -18.68
N TYR A 316 12.93 6.18 -19.54
CA TYR A 316 13.97 7.15 -19.19
C TYR A 316 13.41 8.44 -18.60
N GLN A 317 12.45 9.06 -19.28
CA GLN A 317 11.85 10.33 -18.88
C GLN A 317 11.10 10.22 -17.56
N ASP A 318 10.36 9.13 -17.36
CA ASP A 318 9.60 8.87 -16.14
C ASP A 318 10.55 8.68 -14.95
N ILE A 319 11.62 7.90 -15.12
CA ILE A 319 12.62 7.68 -14.07
C ILE A 319 13.38 8.97 -13.76
N HIS A 320 13.82 9.70 -14.79
CA HIS A 320 14.53 10.97 -14.61
C HIS A 320 13.67 11.98 -13.84
N ARG A 321 12.38 12.11 -14.20
CA ARG A 321 11.47 13.05 -13.53
C ARG A 321 11.23 12.69 -12.07
N ALA A 322 11.09 11.40 -11.75
CA ALA A 322 10.96 10.93 -10.37
C ALA A 322 12.23 11.22 -9.54
N VAL A 323 13.42 10.99 -10.11
CA VAL A 323 14.69 11.34 -9.44
C VAL A 323 14.76 12.83 -9.12
N GLU A 324 14.42 13.70 -10.08
CA GLU A 324 14.45 15.15 -9.87
C GLU A 324 13.43 15.63 -8.81
N MET A 325 12.30 14.95 -8.69
CA MET A 325 11.27 15.27 -7.69
C MET A 325 11.66 14.81 -6.27
N ALA A 326 12.43 13.73 -6.16
CA ALA A 326 12.92 13.17 -4.89
C ALA A 326 14.19 13.85 -4.34
N ARG A 327 14.87 14.66 -5.17
CA ARG A 327 16.12 15.36 -4.80
C ARG A 327 15.89 16.39 -3.70
N GLU A 328 16.72 16.32 -2.68
CA GLU A 328 16.71 17.26 -1.55
C GLU A 328 18.00 18.05 -1.53
N SER A 329 17.98 19.22 -2.18
CA SER A 329 19.07 20.18 -2.08
C SER A 329 18.45 21.56 -1.96
N SER A 330 18.50 22.13 -0.76
CA SER A 330 18.35 23.59 -0.52
C SER A 330 19.71 24.27 -0.45
N PHE A 331 20.77 23.49 -0.66
CA PHE A 331 22.15 23.89 -0.63
C PHE A 331 22.91 23.06 -1.68
N TYR A 332 23.97 23.62 -2.22
CA TYR A 332 24.86 22.93 -3.14
C TYR A 332 26.32 23.14 -2.73
N VAL A 333 27.20 22.26 -3.18
CA VAL A 333 28.65 22.46 -3.03
C VAL A 333 29.12 23.41 -4.14
N GLU A 334 29.54 24.61 -3.77
CA GLU A 334 30.05 25.60 -4.73
C GLU A 334 31.47 25.24 -5.18
N TYR A 335 32.33 24.86 -4.23
CA TYR A 335 33.69 24.42 -4.48
C TYR A 335 34.24 23.65 -3.26
N TYR A 336 35.40 23.03 -3.43
CA TYR A 336 36.19 22.45 -2.34
C TYR A 336 37.39 23.34 -1.99
N ARG A 337 37.65 23.49 -0.70
CA ARG A 337 38.84 24.17 -0.15
C ARG A 337 39.48 23.28 0.90
N GLN A 338 40.77 22.95 0.75
CA GLN A 338 41.49 22.08 1.68
C GLN A 338 40.75 20.76 1.97
N ASN A 339 40.23 20.11 0.92
CA ASN A 339 39.44 18.86 0.99
C ASN A 339 38.11 18.95 1.75
N LEU A 340 37.62 20.16 2.04
CA LEU A 340 36.31 20.38 2.66
C LEU A 340 35.33 21.01 1.65
N PRO A 341 34.05 20.55 1.62
CA PRO A 341 33.03 21.17 0.79
C PRO A 341 32.67 22.56 1.33
N VAL A 342 32.61 23.54 0.43
CA VAL A 342 32.10 24.88 0.72
C VAL A 342 30.69 24.98 0.15
N TRP A 343 29.75 25.22 1.06
CA TRP A 343 28.32 25.20 0.80
C TRP A 343 27.78 26.56 0.42
N LYS A 344 26.75 26.54 -0.42
CA LYS A 344 25.96 27.72 -0.74
C LYS A 344 24.50 27.35 -0.83
N GLU A 345 23.66 28.23 -0.28
CA GLU A 345 22.21 28.05 -0.29
C GLU A 345 21.67 28.19 -1.73
N GLU A 346 20.81 27.26 -2.11
CA GLU A 346 20.05 27.33 -3.35
C GLU A 346 18.77 28.13 -3.09
N LYS A 347 18.57 29.20 -3.86
CA LYS A 347 17.38 30.04 -3.72
C LYS A 347 16.17 29.31 -4.30
N GLU A 348 15.39 28.70 -3.42
CA GLU A 348 14.12 28.09 -3.76
C GLU A 348 12.92 28.77 -3.10
N ASP A 349 11.76 28.68 -3.75
CA ASP A 349 10.50 29.10 -3.15
C ASP A 349 10.03 28.08 -2.08
N LEU A 350 9.45 28.59 -0.99
CA LEU A 350 8.97 27.79 0.15
C LEU A 350 7.99 26.68 -0.26
N LYS A 351 7.22 26.86 -1.34
CA LYS A 351 6.29 25.86 -1.85
C LYS A 351 7.01 24.69 -2.51
N SER A 352 8.12 24.94 -3.22
CA SER A 352 8.98 23.89 -3.79
C SER A 352 9.54 23.01 -2.67
N ILE A 353 10.13 23.65 -1.65
CA ILE A 353 10.73 22.98 -0.49
C ILE A 353 9.69 22.10 0.21
N ARG A 354 8.51 22.67 0.54
CA ARG A 354 7.44 21.90 1.19
C ARG A 354 6.97 20.71 0.36
N ASN A 355 6.84 20.88 -0.95
CA ASN A 355 6.42 19.77 -1.80
C ASN A 355 7.45 18.63 -1.82
N ARG A 356 8.75 18.94 -1.88
CA ARG A 356 9.82 17.91 -1.84
C ARG A 356 9.86 17.20 -0.49
N GLN A 357 9.77 17.94 0.62
CA GLN A 357 9.70 17.35 1.97
C GLN A 357 8.52 16.38 2.12
N GLU A 358 7.36 16.73 1.56
CA GLU A 358 6.20 15.86 1.58
C GLU A 358 6.42 14.59 0.74
N ILE A 359 7.04 14.71 -0.44
CA ILE A 359 7.42 13.57 -1.29
C ILE A 359 8.38 12.65 -0.53
N GLN A 360 9.44 13.19 0.09
CA GLN A 360 10.39 12.41 0.87
C GLN A 360 9.72 11.71 2.04
N ARG A 361 8.84 12.39 2.79
CA ARG A 361 8.06 11.75 3.85
C ARG A 361 7.27 10.56 3.31
N GLY A 362 6.65 10.72 2.14
CA GLY A 362 5.96 9.62 1.44
C GLY A 362 6.90 8.45 1.11
N ILE A 363 8.09 8.73 0.58
CA ILE A 363 9.12 7.71 0.29
C ILE A 363 9.51 6.96 1.56
N PHE A 364 9.86 7.67 2.64
CA PHE A 364 10.32 7.03 3.89
C PHE A 364 9.25 6.13 4.49
N ASP A 365 8.03 6.64 4.61
CA ASP A 365 6.90 5.88 5.14
C ASP A 365 6.63 4.65 4.28
N PHE A 366 6.62 4.79 2.95
CA PHE A 366 6.47 3.67 2.04
C PHE A 366 7.57 2.63 2.26
N VAL A 367 8.84 3.04 2.23
CA VAL A 367 9.98 2.11 2.30
C VAL A 367 9.93 1.29 3.59
N TRP A 368 9.67 1.95 4.71
CA TRP A 368 9.57 1.31 6.02
C TRP A 368 8.36 0.38 6.11
N GLN A 369 7.17 0.89 5.78
CA GLN A 369 5.93 0.15 5.91
C GLN A 369 5.88 -1.01 4.92
N PHE A 370 6.36 -0.82 3.68
CA PHE A 370 6.39 -1.85 2.66
C PHE A 370 7.39 -2.96 3.00
N ASN A 371 8.58 -2.63 3.50
CA ASN A 371 9.53 -3.63 3.99
C ASN A 371 8.89 -4.50 5.08
N THR A 372 8.21 -3.86 6.03
CA THR A 372 7.46 -4.55 7.10
C THR A 372 6.26 -5.32 6.55
N TYR A 373 5.63 -4.81 5.48
CA TYR A 373 4.50 -5.44 4.81
C TYR A 373 4.87 -6.79 4.19
N ILE A 374 6.06 -6.87 3.60
CA ILE A 374 6.51 -8.05 2.84
C ILE A 374 7.40 -9.01 3.63
N LYS A 375 7.87 -8.64 4.84
CA LYS A 375 8.61 -9.54 5.74
C LYS A 375 7.82 -10.85 5.94
N GLY A 376 8.38 -11.96 5.47
CA GLY A 376 7.78 -13.31 5.54
C GLY A 376 7.19 -13.85 4.23
N TYR A 377 7.17 -13.06 3.14
CA TYR A 377 6.55 -13.47 1.88
C TYR A 377 7.51 -13.63 0.71
N VAL A 378 8.64 -12.93 0.73
CA VAL A 378 9.51 -12.84 -0.44
C VAL A 378 10.59 -13.90 -0.37
N GLU A 379 10.56 -14.83 -1.33
CA GLU A 379 11.77 -15.54 -1.75
C GLU A 379 12.81 -14.48 -2.13
N ASP A 380 13.96 -14.47 -1.46
CA ASP A 380 15.06 -13.50 -1.65
C ASP A 380 15.52 -13.33 -3.11
N THR A 381 15.05 -14.17 -4.02
CA THR A 381 15.36 -14.21 -5.46
C THR A 381 14.44 -13.36 -6.35
N ALA A 382 13.41 -12.69 -5.84
CA ALA A 382 12.33 -12.11 -6.69
C ALA A 382 12.59 -10.69 -7.27
N TYR A 383 13.71 -10.04 -6.99
CA TYR A 383 13.97 -8.64 -7.37
C TYR A 383 14.83 -8.45 -8.64
N GLY A 384 14.62 -9.30 -9.63
CA GLY A 384 15.29 -9.22 -10.93
C GLY A 384 14.63 -8.25 -11.92
N ALA A 385 14.98 -8.39 -13.21
CA ALA A 385 14.49 -7.53 -14.30
C ALA A 385 12.96 -7.39 -14.39
N SER A 386 12.19 -8.36 -13.88
CA SER A 386 10.73 -8.30 -13.83
C SER A 386 10.21 -7.23 -12.87
N PHE A 387 10.87 -7.03 -11.73
CA PHE A 387 10.51 -6.03 -10.73
C PHE A 387 10.91 -4.62 -11.19
N ALA A 388 12.11 -4.48 -11.76
CA ALA A 388 12.52 -3.23 -12.42
C ALA A 388 11.55 -2.84 -13.54
N SER A 389 11.13 -3.80 -14.37
CA SER A 389 10.11 -3.55 -15.40
C SER A 389 8.77 -3.10 -14.82
N PHE A 390 8.37 -3.63 -13.67
CA PHE A 390 7.17 -3.21 -12.96
C PHE A 390 7.29 -1.78 -12.42
N ILE A 391 8.39 -1.44 -11.74
CA ILE A 391 8.64 -0.06 -11.27
C ILE A 391 8.57 0.93 -12.42
N GLY A 392 9.16 0.61 -13.58
CA GLY A 392 9.05 1.44 -14.77
C GLY A 392 7.59 1.69 -15.21
N LYS A 393 6.71 0.68 -15.13
CA LYS A 393 5.27 0.87 -15.39
C LYS A 393 4.60 1.75 -14.33
N VAL A 394 4.98 1.61 -13.05
CA VAL A 394 4.44 2.43 -11.97
C VAL A 394 4.76 3.90 -12.21
N LEU A 395 6.01 4.21 -12.55
CA LEU A 395 6.43 5.57 -12.85
C LEU A 395 5.76 6.11 -14.12
N HIS A 396 5.63 5.29 -15.16
CA HIS A 396 4.89 5.68 -16.36
C HIS A 396 3.44 6.09 -16.05
N TYR A 397 2.74 5.27 -15.27
CA TYR A 397 1.38 5.58 -14.82
C TYR A 397 1.33 6.85 -13.95
N ALA A 398 2.37 7.14 -13.17
CA ALA A 398 2.48 8.35 -12.36
C ALA A 398 2.39 9.63 -13.21
N PHE A 399 3.06 9.62 -14.37
CA PHE A 399 3.20 10.79 -15.23
C PHE A 399 2.24 10.80 -16.42
N ASP A 400 1.58 9.69 -16.73
CA ASP A 400 0.51 9.65 -17.74
C ASP A 400 -0.83 10.13 -17.15
N GLU A 401 -1.09 11.44 -17.28
CA GLU A 401 -2.37 12.05 -16.89
C GLU A 401 -3.57 11.48 -17.67
N VAL A 402 -3.36 11.10 -18.93
CA VAL A 402 -4.42 10.52 -19.77
C VAL A 402 -4.80 9.15 -19.21
N GLU A 403 -3.83 8.31 -18.87
CA GLU A 403 -4.08 7.01 -18.25
C GLU A 403 -4.72 7.12 -16.88
N ARG A 404 -4.28 8.06 -16.02
CA ARG A 404 -4.89 8.30 -14.70
C ARG A 404 -6.30 8.88 -14.78
N SER A 405 -6.61 9.63 -15.84
CA SER A 405 -7.94 10.21 -16.05
C SER A 405 -8.95 9.24 -16.68
N LYS A 406 -8.49 8.09 -17.22
CA LYS A 406 -9.40 7.09 -17.78
C LYS A 406 -10.32 6.58 -16.67
N PRO A 407 -11.65 6.70 -16.82
CA PRO A 407 -12.58 6.18 -15.82
C PRO A 407 -12.42 4.65 -15.76
N HIS A 408 -11.98 4.16 -14.60
CA HIS A 408 -12.05 2.74 -14.32
C HIS A 408 -13.54 2.37 -14.24
N LEU A 409 -13.99 1.45 -15.09
CA LEU A 409 -15.40 1.05 -15.18
C LEU A 409 -15.89 0.55 -13.82
N GLU A 410 -17.05 1.06 -13.38
CA GLU A 410 -17.57 0.62 -12.09
C GLU A 410 -17.90 -0.88 -12.06
N PRO A 411 -17.78 -1.66 -10.97
CA PRO A 411 -18.20 -3.06 -10.96
C PRO A 411 -19.60 -3.25 -11.50
N VAL A 412 -20.52 -2.32 -11.19
CA VAL A 412 -21.88 -2.32 -11.74
C VAL A 412 -21.87 -2.09 -13.26
N GLN A 413 -21.08 -1.14 -13.76
CA GLN A 413 -20.92 -0.88 -15.20
C GLN A 413 -20.20 -2.04 -15.91
N ALA A 414 -19.20 -2.66 -15.29
CA ALA A 414 -18.47 -3.82 -15.78
C ALA A 414 -19.34 -5.07 -15.80
N ILE A 415 -20.22 -5.25 -14.81
CA ILE A 415 -21.25 -6.30 -14.76
C ILE A 415 -22.27 -6.06 -15.87
N VAL A 416 -22.81 -4.84 -16.02
CA VAL A 416 -23.77 -4.49 -17.08
C VAL A 416 -23.15 -4.68 -18.48
N GLN A 417 -21.86 -4.41 -18.62
CA GLN A 417 -21.12 -4.61 -19.87
C GLN A 417 -20.64 -6.04 -20.07
N SER A 418 -20.72 -6.90 -19.04
CA SER A 418 -20.28 -8.29 -19.09
C SER A 418 -21.12 -9.09 -20.08
N LYS A 419 -20.47 -10.08 -20.71
CA LYS A 419 -21.13 -10.99 -21.65
C LYS A 419 -22.32 -11.71 -20.99
N ALA A 420 -22.16 -12.16 -19.74
CA ALA A 420 -23.21 -12.83 -18.99
C ALA A 420 -24.45 -11.94 -18.73
N ALA A 421 -24.27 -10.66 -18.41
CA ALA A 421 -25.40 -9.74 -18.24
C ALA A 421 -26.08 -9.41 -19.57
N LYS A 422 -25.31 -9.26 -20.65
CA LYS A 422 -25.86 -9.08 -22.01
C LYS A 422 -26.66 -10.30 -22.46
N ASP A 423 -26.15 -11.50 -22.21
CA ASP A 423 -26.82 -12.75 -22.53
C ASP A 423 -28.11 -12.91 -21.71
N THR A 424 -28.08 -12.60 -20.42
CA THR A 424 -29.25 -12.62 -19.53
C THR A 424 -30.31 -11.62 -19.97
N TYR A 425 -29.91 -10.39 -20.32
CA TYR A 425 -30.81 -9.38 -20.88
C TYR A 425 -31.43 -9.85 -22.20
N HIS A 426 -30.66 -10.49 -23.08
CA HIS A 426 -31.19 -11.04 -24.33
C HIS A 426 -32.19 -12.18 -24.11
N ILE A 427 -31.97 -13.04 -23.12
CA ILE A 427 -32.92 -14.08 -22.73
C ILE A 427 -34.22 -13.46 -22.23
N ILE A 428 -34.14 -12.52 -21.28
CA ILE A 428 -35.32 -11.83 -20.73
C ILE A 428 -36.08 -11.08 -21.82
N LYS A 429 -35.38 -10.38 -22.72
CA LYS A 429 -35.98 -9.66 -23.85
C LYS A 429 -36.70 -10.61 -24.81
N ARG A 430 -36.13 -11.78 -25.12
CA ARG A 430 -36.78 -12.81 -25.94
C ARG A 430 -38.04 -13.37 -25.28
N PHE A 431 -38.01 -13.62 -23.98
CA PHE A 431 -39.18 -14.07 -23.22
C PHE A 431 -40.29 -13.02 -23.23
N TYR A 432 -39.95 -11.75 -22.98
CA TYR A 432 -40.89 -10.65 -23.02
C TYR A 432 -41.52 -10.46 -24.41
N GLN A 433 -40.73 -10.58 -25.48
CA GLN A 433 -41.23 -10.52 -26.86
C GLN A 433 -42.12 -11.71 -27.23
N LYS A 434 -41.86 -12.91 -26.68
CA LYS A 434 -42.75 -14.07 -26.85
C LYS A 434 -44.08 -13.83 -26.15
N MET A 435 -44.08 -13.42 -24.88
CA MET A 435 -45.33 -13.14 -24.15
C MET A 435 -46.18 -12.06 -24.84
N LYS A 436 -45.55 -11.03 -25.40
CA LYS A 436 -46.24 -9.96 -26.14
C LYS A 436 -46.77 -10.37 -27.52
N ARG A 437 -46.39 -11.55 -28.03
CA ARG A 437 -46.95 -12.16 -29.25
C ARG A 437 -47.99 -13.24 -28.93
N SER A 438 -48.09 -13.64 -27.67
CA SER A 438 -49.05 -14.64 -27.15
C SER A 438 -50.25 -13.99 -26.43
N ALA A 439 -50.20 -12.67 -26.25
CA ALA A 439 -51.31 -11.79 -25.91
C ALA A 439 -51.65 -10.98 -27.16
#